data_AF-A0A969FYX4-F1
#
_entry.id   AF-A0A969FYX4-F1
#
_cell.length_a   1.000
_cell.length_b   1.000
_cell.length_c   1.000
_cell.angle_alpha   90.00
_cell.angle_beta   90.00
_cell.angle_gamma   90.00
#
_symmetry.space_group_name_H-M   'P 1'
#
loop_
_entity.id
_entity.type
_entity.pdbx_description
1 polymer ?
#
loop_
_entity_poly.entity_id
_entity_poly.type
_entity_poly.pdbx_seq_one_letter_code
_entity_poly.pdbx_strand_id
1 'polypeptide(L)'
;MAVKSSRQLVIDANVASAAGDKGTGPSKACRAFLEEVRKVCHRMVLTPAIKDEWDRHQSPFARRWRVAMQSKKKMVSLQADQNEKIRGLIEHSTNLQNEGERNHLRKTVIW
;
A
#
# COMPACT_ATOMS: atom_id res chain seq x y z
N MET A 1 -5.02 -15.60 -27.38
CA MET A 1 -5.03 -15.67 -25.90
C MET A 1 -4.02 -14.68 -25.36
N ALA A 2 -4.42 -13.73 -24.49
CA ALA A 2 -3.48 -12.77 -23.90
C ALA A 2 -2.54 -13.47 -22.92
N VAL A 3 -1.23 -13.25 -23.06
CA VAL A 3 -0.22 -13.78 -22.14
C VAL A 3 -0.44 -13.13 -20.77
N LYS A 4 -0.92 -13.89 -19.77
CA LYS A 4 -1.02 -13.41 -18.38
C LYS A 4 0.39 -13.20 -17.83
N SER A 5 0.90 -11.97 -17.88
CA SER A 5 2.20 -11.63 -17.32
C SER A 5 2.13 -11.63 -15.79
N SER A 6 2.82 -12.56 -15.14
CA SER A 6 3.06 -12.48 -13.70
C SER A 6 4.00 -11.30 -13.43
N ARG A 7 3.69 -10.49 -12.41
CA ARG A 7 4.45 -9.29 -12.01
C ARG A 7 4.71 -9.31 -10.51
N GLN A 8 5.74 -8.58 -10.10
CA GLN A 8 6.05 -8.28 -8.71
C GLN A 8 5.41 -6.93 -8.33
N LEU A 9 4.61 -6.92 -7.27
CA LEU A 9 3.85 -5.76 -6.83
C LEU A 9 4.23 -5.39 -5.40
N VAL A 10 4.56 -4.13 -5.18
CA VAL A 10 4.52 -3.55 -3.83
C VAL A 10 3.08 -3.11 -3.60
N ILE A 11 2.47 -3.61 -2.53
CA ILE A 11 1.07 -3.31 -2.20
C ILE A 11 1.07 -2.52 -0.91
N ASP A 12 0.48 -1.33 -0.96
CA ASP A 12 0.39 -0.43 0.17
C ASP A 12 -0.48 -1.01 1.32
N ALA A 13 -0.15 -0.64 2.56
CA ALA A 13 -0.85 -1.11 3.75
C ALA A 13 -2.27 -0.55 3.86
N ASN A 14 -2.56 0.61 3.26
CA ASN A 14 -3.93 1.14 3.19
C ASN A 14 -4.90 0.20 2.42
N VAL A 15 -4.44 -0.45 1.34
CA VAL A 15 -5.21 -1.45 0.59
C VAL A 15 -5.46 -2.67 1.47
N ALA A 16 -4.45 -3.10 2.23
CA ALA A 16 -4.57 -4.21 3.18
C ALA A 16 -5.57 -3.92 4.30
N SER A 17 -5.58 -2.69 4.79
CA SER A 17 -6.52 -2.19 5.79
C SER A 17 -7.94 -2.14 5.22
N ALA A 18 -8.14 -1.38 4.13
CA ALA A 18 -9.44 -1.15 3.52
C ALA A 18 -10.12 -2.42 2.99
N ALA A 19 -9.35 -3.42 2.54
CA ALA A 19 -9.89 -4.70 2.09
C ALA A 19 -10.59 -5.50 3.20
N GLY A 20 -10.46 -5.10 4.47
CA GLY A 20 -11.15 -5.70 5.61
C GLY A 20 -12.61 -5.32 5.73
N ASP A 21 -12.91 -4.06 5.43
CA ASP A 21 -14.19 -3.46 5.78
C ASP A 21 -15.37 -4.13 5.07
N LYS A 22 -16.53 -4.03 5.70
CA LYS A 22 -17.80 -4.50 5.17
C LYS A 22 -18.67 -3.27 4.93
N GLY A 23 -18.57 -2.62 3.77
CA GLY A 23 -19.68 -1.72 3.41
C GLY A 23 -19.49 -0.58 2.41
N THR A 24 -18.30 -0.28 1.89
CA THR A 24 -18.14 0.88 0.99
C THR A 24 -17.34 0.58 -0.28
N GLY A 25 -17.59 1.33 -1.35
CA GLY A 25 -17.01 1.12 -2.70
C GLY A 25 -15.49 0.84 -2.71
N PRO A 26 -14.66 1.66 -2.04
CA PRO A 26 -13.21 1.45 -1.98
C PRO A 26 -12.81 0.13 -1.31
N SER A 27 -13.52 -0.27 -0.25
CA SER A 27 -13.26 -1.55 0.44
C SER A 27 -13.53 -2.76 -0.46
N LYS A 28 -14.64 -2.72 -1.23
CA LYS A 28 -14.99 -3.78 -2.19
C LYS A 28 -13.93 -3.88 -3.30
N ALA A 29 -13.46 -2.74 -3.81
CA ALA A 29 -12.42 -2.70 -4.83
C ALA A 29 -11.09 -3.24 -4.31
N CYS A 30 -10.65 -2.86 -3.10
CA CYS A 30 -9.42 -3.36 -2.49
C CYS A 30 -9.48 -4.89 -2.25
N ARG A 31 -10.62 -5.40 -1.77
CA ARG A 31 -10.84 -6.84 -1.61
C ARG A 31 -10.77 -7.58 -2.94
N ALA A 32 -11.47 -7.09 -3.96
CA ALA A 32 -11.45 -7.68 -5.31
C ALA A 32 -10.04 -7.65 -5.92
N PHE A 33 -9.32 -6.55 -5.76
CA PHE A 33 -7.94 -6.42 -6.21
C PHE A 33 -7.03 -7.50 -5.60
N LEU A 34 -7.05 -7.68 -4.27
CA LEU A 34 -6.24 -8.70 -3.60
C LEU A 34 -6.62 -10.12 -4.09
N GLU A 35 -7.91 -10.41 -4.26
CA GLU A 35 -8.35 -11.69 -4.81
C GLU A 35 -7.81 -11.94 -6.23
N GLU A 36 -7.85 -10.93 -7.11
CA GLU A 36 -7.31 -11.05 -8.46
C GLU A 36 -5.79 -11.18 -8.48
N VAL A 37 -5.06 -10.45 -7.64
CA VAL A 37 -3.60 -10.62 -7.47
C VAL A 37 -3.27 -12.08 -7.12
N ARG A 38 -4.05 -12.68 -6.22
CA ARG A 38 -3.90 -14.08 -5.84
C ARG A 38 -4.21 -15.04 -7.00
N LYS A 39 -5.24 -14.76 -7.82
CA LYS A 39 -5.65 -15.59 -8.96
C LYS A 39 -4.69 -15.50 -10.15
N VAL A 40 -4.27 -14.29 -10.55
CA VAL A 40 -3.45 -14.02 -11.74
C VAL A 40 -1.95 -14.32 -11.52
N CYS A 41 -1.59 -14.86 -10.35
CA CYS A 41 -0.22 -15.28 -10.01
C CYS A 41 0.79 -14.13 -9.98
N HIS A 42 0.36 -12.91 -9.67
CA HIS A 42 1.28 -11.87 -9.23
C HIS A 42 1.95 -12.27 -7.91
N ARG A 43 3.14 -11.73 -7.67
CA ARG A 43 3.89 -11.90 -6.42
C ARG A 43 3.88 -10.58 -5.67
N MET A 44 3.70 -10.65 -4.36
CA MET A 44 3.83 -9.48 -3.49
C MET A 44 5.28 -9.34 -3.06
N VAL A 45 5.82 -8.13 -3.18
CA VAL A 45 7.15 -7.76 -2.66
C VAL A 45 6.98 -7.17 -1.27
N LEU A 46 7.78 -7.64 -0.31
CA LEU A 46 7.87 -7.11 1.04
C LEU A 46 9.31 -6.73 1.35
N THR A 47 9.52 -5.48 1.74
CA THR A 47 10.69 -5.07 2.51
C THR A 47 10.36 -5.18 4.00
N PRO A 48 11.35 -5.17 4.92
CA PRO A 48 11.09 -5.14 6.35
C PRO A 48 10.15 -3.99 6.76
N ALA A 49 10.38 -2.78 6.24
CA ALA A 49 9.54 -1.61 6.54
C ALA A 49 8.09 -1.79 6.08
N ILE A 50 7.87 -2.28 4.85
CA ILE A 50 6.52 -2.54 4.33
C ILE A 50 5.86 -3.65 5.12
N LYS A 51 6.60 -4.71 5.49
CA LYS A 51 6.08 -5.81 6.31
C LYS A 51 5.60 -5.29 7.67
N ASP A 52 6.36 -4.44 8.33
CA ASP A 52 6.00 -3.88 9.64
C ASP A 52 4.75 -3.00 9.54
N GLU A 53 4.64 -2.19 8.49
CA GLU A 53 3.43 -1.42 8.22
C GLU A 53 2.22 -2.33 7.97
N TRP A 54 2.43 -3.37 7.18
CA TRP A 54 1.44 -4.42 6.93
C TRP A 54 1.05 -5.15 8.21
N ASP A 55 1.94 -5.34 9.18
CA ASP A 55 1.61 -5.97 10.46
C ASP A 55 0.80 -5.05 11.37
N ARG A 56 1.07 -3.74 11.36
CA ARG A 56 0.34 -2.74 12.13
C ARG A 56 -1.07 -2.48 11.59
N HIS A 57 -1.24 -2.40 10.27
CA HIS A 57 -2.45 -1.85 9.66
C HIS A 57 -3.32 -2.86 8.90
N GLN A 58 -2.87 -4.10 8.68
CA GLN A 58 -3.68 -5.06 7.92
C GLN A 58 -5.02 -5.38 8.59
N SER A 59 -6.02 -5.59 7.75
CA SER A 59 -7.25 -6.23 8.19
C SER A 59 -7.09 -7.74 8.43
N PRO A 60 -8.01 -8.38 9.19
CA PRO A 60 -8.04 -9.84 9.31
C PRO A 60 -8.19 -10.57 7.97
N PHE A 61 -8.88 -9.95 7.01
CA PHE A 61 -8.98 -10.48 5.64
C PHE A 61 -7.62 -10.46 4.95
N ALA A 62 -6.93 -9.32 4.94
CA ALA A 62 -5.61 -9.19 4.31
C ALA A 62 -4.57 -10.09 4.97
N ARG A 63 -4.68 -10.35 6.29
CA ARG A 63 -3.85 -11.33 6.99
C ARG A 63 -4.01 -12.74 6.43
N ARG A 64 -5.26 -13.22 6.31
CA ARG A 64 -5.54 -14.55 5.71
C ARG A 64 -5.09 -14.61 4.25
N TRP A 65 -5.29 -13.52 3.51
CA TRP A 65 -4.82 -13.41 2.14
C TRP A 65 -3.29 -13.53 2.04
N ARG A 66 -2.54 -12.84 2.90
CA ARG A 66 -1.08 -12.88 2.94
C ARG A 66 -0.55 -14.28 3.25
N VAL A 67 -1.15 -14.96 4.23
CA VAL A 67 -0.82 -16.36 4.55
C VAL A 67 -1.04 -17.26 3.32
N ALA A 68 -2.14 -17.06 2.59
CA ALA A 68 -2.41 -17.81 1.36
C ALA A 68 -1.42 -17.49 0.23
N MET A 69 -0.89 -16.26 0.16
CA MET A 69 0.18 -15.90 -0.78
C MET A 69 1.50 -16.56 -0.39
N GLN A 70 1.82 -16.60 0.90
CA GLN A 70 3.02 -17.25 1.42
C GLN A 70 3.00 -18.76 1.17
N SER A 71 1.89 -19.46 1.46
CA SER A 71 1.77 -20.90 1.20
C SER A 71 1.88 -21.24 -0.29
N LYS A 72 1.50 -20.31 -1.16
CA LYS A 72 1.66 -20.43 -2.62
C LYS A 72 3.02 -19.97 -3.14
N LYS A 73 3.98 -19.63 -2.27
CA LYS A 73 5.31 -19.10 -2.63
C LYS A 73 5.24 -17.83 -3.51
N LYS A 74 4.22 -16.99 -3.29
CA LYS A 74 3.99 -15.72 -4.01
C LYS A 74 4.44 -14.47 -3.23
N MET A 75 5.32 -14.66 -2.25
CA MET A 75 5.93 -13.58 -1.48
C MET A 75 7.40 -13.48 -1.86
N VAL A 76 7.86 -12.26 -2.16
CA VAL A 76 9.26 -11.94 -2.45
C VAL A 76 9.75 -11.02 -1.34
N SER A 77 10.69 -11.49 -0.54
CA SER A 77 11.36 -10.65 0.45
C SER A 77 12.49 -9.89 -0.24
N LEU A 78 12.51 -8.57 -0.09
CA LEU A 78 13.55 -7.70 -0.62
C LEU A 78 14.20 -6.96 0.54
N GLN A 79 15.51 -7.13 0.71
CA GLN A 79 16.30 -6.22 1.53
C GLN A 79 16.61 -5.02 0.65
N ALA A 80 16.02 -3.88 1.01
CA ALA A 80 16.22 -2.62 0.30
C ALA A 80 16.75 -1.61 1.29
N ASP A 81 17.93 -1.08 0.99
CA ASP A 81 18.52 0.01 1.76
C ASP A 81 17.73 1.29 1.53
N GLN A 82 17.66 2.10 2.58
CA GLN A 82 16.91 3.34 2.52
C GLN A 82 17.71 4.39 1.78
N ASN A 83 17.11 4.97 0.74
CA ASN A 83 17.72 6.10 0.06
C ASN A 83 17.38 7.39 0.82
N GLU A 84 18.23 7.75 1.77
CA GLU A 84 18.05 8.93 2.62
C GLU A 84 17.89 10.22 1.83
N LYS A 85 18.60 10.36 0.69
CA LYS A 85 18.48 11.54 -0.16
C LYS A 85 17.08 11.67 -0.76
N ILE A 86 16.53 10.56 -1.26
CA ILE A 86 15.17 10.56 -1.82
C ILE A 86 14.14 10.82 -0.71
N ARG A 87 14.33 10.22 0.48
CA ARG A 87 13.44 10.44 1.63
C ARG A 87 13.42 11.89 2.09
N GLY A 88 14.59 12.50 2.28
CA GLY A 88 14.67 13.92 2.67
C GLY A 88 14.00 14.84 1.66
N LEU A 89 14.09 14.53 0.36
CA LEU A 89 13.41 15.29 -0.69
C LEU A 89 11.88 15.16 -0.62
N ILE A 90 11.36 13.97 -0.33
CA ILE A 90 9.91 13.73 -0.16
C ILE A 90 9.39 14.51 1.05
N GLU A 91 10.10 14.42 2.18
CA GLU A 91 9.73 15.13 3.41
C GLU A 91 9.72 16.64 3.22
N HIS A 92 10.76 17.18 2.58
CA HIS A 92 10.83 18.60 2.24
C HIS A 92 9.67 19.04 1.35
N SER A 93 9.38 18.27 0.29
CA SER A 93 8.28 18.56 -0.62
C SER A 93 6.92 18.54 0.09
N THR A 94 6.71 17.57 0.98
CA THR A 94 5.47 17.43 1.75
C THR A 94 5.27 18.59 2.71
N ASN A 95 6.34 19.04 3.37
CA ASN A 95 6.29 20.19 4.27
C ASN A 95 5.94 21.49 3.53
N LEU A 96 6.51 21.72 2.35
CA LEU A 96 6.20 22.88 1.52
C LEU A 96 4.73 22.92 1.10
N GLN A 97 4.14 21.78 0.73
CA GLN A 97 2.71 21.68 0.39
C GLN A 97 1.83 22.01 1.60
N ASN A 98 2.13 21.43 2.76
CA ASN A 98 1.40 21.67 3.99
C ASN A 98 1.46 23.14 4.44
N GLU A 99 2.60 23.80 4.29
CA GLU A 99 2.75 25.23 4.58
C GLU A 99 1.95 26.11 3.60
N GLY A 100 1.94 25.75 2.31
CA GLY A 100 1.11 26.39 1.30
C GLY A 100 -0.37 26.30 1.61
N GLU A 101 -0.86 25.11 1.98
CA GLU A 101 -2.27 24.88 2.37
C GLU A 101 -2.65 25.64 3.65
N ARG A 102 -1.78 25.64 4.67
CA ARG A 102 -1.99 26.41 5.91
C ARG A 102 -2.03 27.91 5.65
N ASN A 103 -1.15 28.42 4.80
CA ASN A 103 -1.13 29.84 4.43
C ASN A 103 -2.32 30.23 3.56
N HIS A 104 -2.82 29.34 2.71
CA HIS A 104 -4.05 29.54 1.96
C HIS A 104 -5.27 29.60 2.89
N LEU A 105 -5.41 28.64 3.81
CA LEU A 105 -6.49 28.63 4.81
C LEU A 105 -6.47 29.88 5.71
N ARG A 106 -5.29 30.36 6.11
CA ARG A 106 -5.15 31.59 6.92
C ARG A 106 -5.59 32.86 6.19
N LYS A 107 -5.46 32.94 4.86
CA LYS A 107 -5.90 34.10 4.07
C LYS A 107 -7.40 34.08 3.79
N THR A 108 -8.02 32.91 3.77
CA THR A 108 -9.45 32.73 3.46
C THR A 108 -10.37 32.89 4.68
N VAL A 109 -9.85 32.76 5.91
CA VAL A 109 -10.61 32.83 7.18
C VAL A 109 -10.52 34.23 7.85
N ILE A 110 -10.18 35.27 7.10
CA ILE A 110 -10.22 36.66 7.59
C ILE A 110 -11.51 37.31 7.05
N TRP A 111 -12.55 37.32 7.87
CA TRP A 111 -13.74 38.18 7.77
C TRP A 111 -13.98 38.83 9.12
#